data_AF-A0A428WM40-F1
#
_entry.id   AF-A0A428WM40-F1
#
_cell.length_a   1.000
_cell.length_b   1.000
_cell.length_c   1.000
_cell.angle_alpha   90.00
_cell.angle_beta   90.00
_cell.angle_gamma   90.00
#
_symmetry.space_group_name_H-M   'P 1'
#
loop_
_entity.id
_entity.type
_entity.pdbx_description
1 polymer ?
#
loop_
_entity_poly.entity_id
_entity_poly.type
_entity_poly.pdbx_seq_one_letter_code
_entity_poly.pdbx_strand_id
1 'polypeptide(L)' 'MNPGNTVKGKLVFDVPEGTKLTSLELHDSLFSDGVQVNLK' A
#
# COMPACT_ATOMS: atom_id res chain seq x y z
N MET A 1 -6.97 5.73 19.00
CA MET A 1 -6.87 4.37 18.44
C MET A 1 -6.11 3.52 19.45
N ASN A 2 -6.62 2.34 19.79
CA ASN A 2 -5.89 1.46 20.71
C ASN A 2 -4.76 0.75 19.94
N PRO A 3 -3.58 0.55 20.54
CA PRO A 3 -2.53 -0.28 19.95
C PRO A 3 -3.09 -1.68 19.63
N GLY A 4 -2.79 -2.20 18.43
CA GLY A 4 -3.25 -3.51 17.96
C GLY A 4 -4.50 -3.50 17.06
N ASN A 5 -5.03 -2.32 16.72
CA ASN A 5 -6.15 -2.24 15.77
C ASN A 5 -5.69 -2.57 14.34
N THR A 6 -6.40 -3.47 13.67
CA THR A 6 -6.22 -3.76 12.23
C THR A 6 -7.32 -3.09 11.42
N VAL A 7 -6.94 -2.46 10.30
CA VAL A 7 -7.90 -1.91 9.33
C VAL A 7 -7.87 -2.78 8.07
N LYS A 8 -9.06 -3.07 7.53
CA LYS A 8 -9.23 -3.79 6.26
C LYS A 8 -9.92 -2.86 5.27
N GLY A 9 -9.40 -2.78 4.06
CA GLY A 9 -9.94 -1.95 3.00
C GLY A 9 -9.41 -2.37 1.63
N LYS A 10 -10.06 -1.89 0.58
CA LYS A 10 -9.53 -1.98 -0.78
C LYS A 10 -8.79 -0.69 -1.09
N LEU A 11 -7.56 -0.81 -1.54
CA LEU A 11 -6.80 0.30 -2.10
C LEU A 11 -6.90 0.20 -3.61
N VAL A 12 -7.48 1.23 -4.24
CA VAL A 12 -7.72 1.24 -5.68
C VAL A 12 -6.85 2.34 -6.28
N PHE A 13 -6.12 1.99 -7.33
CA PHE A 13 -5.32 2.92 -8.12
C PHE A 13 -5.87 2.93 -9.53
N ASP A 14 -6.05 4.12 -10.08
CA ASP A 14 -6.31 4.28 -11.50
C ASP A 14 -4.98 4.25 -12.26
N VAL A 15 -4.88 3.39 -13.26
CA VAL A 15 -3.67 3.18 -14.04
C VAL A 15 -4.03 3.01 -15.52
N PRO A 16 -3.15 3.40 -16.45
CA PRO A 16 -3.36 3.16 -17.87
C PRO A 16 -3.59 1.68 -18.19
N GLU A 17 -4.36 1.42 -19.24
CA GLU A 17 -4.59 0.06 -19.73
C GLU A 17 -3.27 -0.64 -20.08
N GLY A 18 -3.16 -1.92 -19.70
CA GLY A 18 -1.94 -2.72 -19.90
C GLY A 18 -0.85 -2.49 -18.84
N THR A 19 -1.05 -1.58 -17.87
CA THR A 19 -0.11 -1.42 -16.75
C THR A 19 -0.09 -2.67 -15.88
N LYS A 20 1.07 -3.33 -15.80
CA LYS A 20 1.31 -4.44 -14.88
C LYS A 20 1.95 -3.93 -13.60
N LEU A 21 1.18 -3.87 -12.52
CA LEU A 21 1.70 -3.53 -11.20
C LEU A 21 2.58 -4.68 -10.67
N THR A 22 3.71 -4.33 -10.04
CA THR A 22 4.69 -5.31 -9.53
C THR A 22 4.85 -5.21 -8.01
N SER A 23 4.82 -3.99 -7.46
CA SER A 23 4.92 -3.75 -6.02
C SER A 23 4.17 -2.48 -5.61
N LEU A 24 3.85 -2.40 -4.31
CA LEU A 24 3.40 -1.18 -3.63
C LEU A 24 4.39 -0.83 -2.52
N GLU A 25 4.57 0.47 -2.27
CA GLU A 25 5.27 0.98 -1.09
C GLU A 25 4.28 1.74 -0.22
N LEU A 26 4.19 1.39 1.06
CA LEU A 26 3.23 1.96 2.00
C LEU A 26 3.98 2.69 3.11
N HIS A 27 3.70 3.99 3.27
CA HIS A 27 4.21 4.81 4.37
C HIS A 27 3.08 5.09 5.36
N ASP A 28 3.35 4.86 6.65
CA ASP A 28 2.46 5.18 7.76
C ASP A 28 2.65 6.62 8.30
N SER A 29 3.71 7.31 7.88
CA SER A 29 3.98 8.71 8.21
C SER A 29 4.87 9.37 7.15
N LEU A 30 5.00 10.70 7.19
CA LEU A 30 5.83 11.46 6.24
C LEU A 30 7.34 11.16 6.35
N PHE A 31 7.78 10.58 7.47
CA PHE A 31 9.19 10.33 7.78
C PHE A 31 9.52 8.85 7.88
N SER A 32 8.59 7.94 7.56
CA SER A 32 8.90 6.51 7.60
C SER A 32 9.52 6.03 6.31
N ASP A 33 10.44 5.07 6.44
CA ASP A 33 11.07 4.38 5.31
C ASP A 33 10.10 3.48 4.52
N GLY A 34 8.87 3.32 5.02
CA GLY A 34 7.80 2.56 4.38
C GLY A 34 8.00 1.04 4.43
N VAL A 35 7.09 0.32 3.76
CA VAL A 35 7.19 -1.12 3.54
C VAL A 35 6.87 -1.45 2.09
N GLN A 36 7.71 -2.27 1.47
CA GLN A 36 7.50 -2.77 0.11
C GLN A 36 6.71 -4.08 0.12
N VAL A 37 5.63 -4.12 -0.66
CA VAL A 37 4.75 -5.27 -0.84
C VAL A 37 4.82 -5.71 -2.30
N ASN A 38 5.18 -6.96 -2.56
CA ASN A 38 5.18 -7.54 -3.90
C ASN A 38 3.77 -8.03 -4.28
N LEU A 39 3.30 -7.66 -5.48
CA LEU A 39 1.94 -7.95 -5.99
C LEU A 39 1.90 -9.20 -6.90
N LYS A 40 2.71 -10.21 -6.60
CA LYS A 40 2.78 -11.44 -7.40
C LYS A 40 1.42 -12.12 -7.57
#